data_AF-A0A2S1JPK7-F1
#
_entry.id   AF-A0A2S1JPK7-F1
#
_cell.length_a   1.000
_cell.length_b   1.000
_cell.length_c   1.000
_cell.angle_alpha   90.00
_cell.angle_beta   90.00
_cell.angle_gamma   90.00
#
_symmetry.space_group_name_H-M   'P 1'
#
loop_
_entity.id
_entity.type
_entity.pdbx_description
1 polymer ?
#
loop_
_entity_poly.entity_id
_entity_poly.type
_entity_poly.pdbx_seq_one_letter_code
_entity_poly.pdbx_strand_id
1 'polypeptide(L)'
;MWQPKNLLPFVGAECLNMLRGLPFKLDQYLALVDWASRHLAPKKRGATSQNTLPILERLGISAKYGLYYNWNFESRFKSLMGSAEAVRQACIQLNKRWVHGIGNCKDFHSATPY
;
A
#
# COMPACT_ATOMS: atom_id res chain seq x y z
N MET A 1 -22.59 -1.63 12.00
CA MET A 1 -21.17 -1.87 11.69
C MET A 1 -20.36 -0.89 12.51
N TRP A 2 -19.42 -1.34 13.34
CA TRP A 2 -18.64 -0.47 14.22
C TRP A 2 -17.54 0.24 13.41
N GLN A 3 -17.47 1.57 13.49
CA GLN A 3 -16.46 2.41 12.82
C GLN A 3 -15.66 3.20 13.87
N PRO A 4 -14.34 3.01 13.96
CA PRO A 4 -13.48 3.80 14.83
C PRO A 4 -13.50 5.29 14.44
N LYS A 5 -13.58 6.19 15.43
CA LYS A 5 -13.66 7.64 15.21
C LYS A 5 -12.44 8.22 14.46
N ASN A 6 -11.27 7.60 14.60
CA ASN A 6 -10.00 8.10 14.06
C ASN A 6 -9.58 7.40 12.75
N LEU A 7 -10.41 6.53 12.20
CA LEU A 7 -10.12 5.82 10.95
C LEU A 7 -11.19 6.13 9.90
N LEU A 8 -10.75 6.22 8.65
CA LEU A 8 -11.66 6.37 7.53
C LEU A 8 -12.51 5.10 7.35
N PRO A 9 -13.80 5.23 7.01
CA PRO A 9 -14.64 4.08 6.71
C PRO A 9 -14.28 3.46 5.36
N PHE A 10 -14.55 2.17 5.22
CA PHE A 10 -14.50 1.46 3.94
C PHE A 10 -15.77 1.78 3.14
N VAL A 11 -15.66 2.58 2.08
CA VAL A 11 -16.83 3.08 1.33
C VAL A 11 -17.04 2.37 0.00
N GLY A 12 -16.10 1.52 -0.44
CA GLY A 12 -16.15 0.87 -1.75
C GLY A 12 -15.73 1.82 -2.88
N ALA A 13 -15.42 1.25 -4.05
CA ALA A 13 -14.97 2.05 -5.20
C ALA A 13 -16.13 2.82 -5.85
N GLU A 14 -17.35 2.30 -5.71
CA GLU A 14 -18.59 2.93 -6.15
C GLU A 14 -18.85 4.31 -5.50
N CYS A 15 -18.27 4.59 -4.32
CA CYS A 15 -18.54 5.79 -3.54
C CYS A 15 -17.40 6.83 -3.60
N LEU A 16 -16.39 6.64 -4.45
CA LEU A 16 -15.13 7.41 -4.46
C LEU A 16 -15.33 8.93 -4.57
N ASN A 17 -16.38 9.35 -5.29
CA ASN A 17 -16.71 10.76 -5.52
C ASN A 17 -17.74 11.33 -4.54
N MET A 18 -18.35 10.50 -3.69
CA MET A 18 -19.49 10.89 -2.85
C MET A 18 -19.19 10.83 -1.35
N LEU A 19 -18.32 9.92 -0.92
CA LEU A 19 -18.05 9.70 0.50
C LEU A 19 -16.56 9.79 0.80
N ARG A 20 -16.21 10.48 1.88
CA ARG A 20 -14.85 10.51 2.41
C ARG A 20 -14.54 9.17 3.07
N GLY A 21 -13.83 8.29 2.37
CA GLY A 21 -13.46 6.97 2.88
C GLY A 21 -12.45 6.24 2.00
N LEU A 22 -12.10 5.02 2.41
CA LEU A 22 -11.22 4.14 1.66
C LEU A 22 -11.98 3.53 0.46
N PRO A 23 -11.41 3.58 -0.76
CA PRO A 23 -12.10 3.20 -2.00
C PRO A 23 -12.16 1.68 -2.23
N PHE A 24 -12.39 0.92 -1.17
CA PHE A 24 -12.47 -0.54 -1.21
C PHE A 24 -13.36 -1.04 -0.09
N LYS A 25 -13.93 -2.23 -0.29
CA LYS A 25 -14.74 -2.91 0.71
C LYS A 25 -13.85 -3.62 1.72
N LEU A 26 -14.35 -3.82 2.94
CA LEU A 26 -13.60 -4.44 4.04
C LEU A 26 -13.15 -5.87 3.70
N ASP A 27 -14.01 -6.66 3.08
CA ASP A 27 -13.71 -8.02 2.61
C ASP A 27 -12.54 -8.04 1.61
N GLN A 28 -12.50 -7.08 0.68
CA GLN A 28 -11.41 -6.95 -0.29
C GLN A 28 -10.09 -6.59 0.39
N TYR A 29 -10.13 -5.73 1.43
CA TYR A 29 -8.94 -5.41 2.23
C TYR A 29 -8.44 -6.63 3.00
N LEU A 30 -9.33 -7.36 3.66
CA LEU A 30 -8.97 -8.55 4.42
C LEU A 30 -8.41 -9.64 3.50
N ALA A 31 -8.97 -9.81 2.30
CA ALA A 31 -8.43 -10.70 1.28
C ALA A 31 -7.01 -10.30 0.86
N LEU A 32 -6.74 -9.01 0.68
CA LEU A 32 -5.40 -8.49 0.37
C LEU A 32 -4.41 -8.77 1.51
N VAL A 33 -4.81 -8.53 2.76
CA VAL A 33 -3.98 -8.79 3.94
C VAL A 33 -3.69 -10.28 4.09
N ASP A 34 -4.70 -11.14 3.97
CA ASP A 34 -4.55 -12.60 4.01
C ASP A 34 -3.59 -13.08 2.91
N TRP A 35 -3.80 -12.65 1.67
CA TRP A 35 -2.92 -12.97 0.55
C TRP A 35 -1.47 -12.54 0.79
N ALA A 36 -1.24 -11.30 1.22
CA ALA A 36 0.11 -10.81 1.50
C ALA A 36 0.76 -11.63 2.62
N SER A 37 0.02 -11.88 3.71
CA SER A 37 0.53 -12.62 4.87
C SER A 37 0.97 -14.05 4.52
N ARG A 38 0.26 -14.73 3.62
CA ARG A 38 0.61 -16.08 3.14
C ARG A 38 1.86 -16.08 2.28
N HIS A 39 2.06 -15.04 1.48
CA HIS A 39 3.27 -14.88 0.67
C HIS A 39 4.49 -14.47 1.51
N LEU A 40 4.29 -13.77 2.62
CA LEU A 40 5.37 -13.43 3.57
C LEU A 40 5.81 -14.64 4.43
N ALA A 41 5.00 -15.69 4.53
CA ALA A 41 5.32 -16.87 5.33
C ALA A 41 5.19 -18.17 4.52
N PRO A 42 5.99 -18.36 3.46
CA PRO A 42 5.84 -19.48 2.52
C PRO A 42 6.04 -20.87 3.15
N LYS A 43 6.66 -20.94 4.34
CA LYS A 43 6.90 -22.18 5.10
C LYS A 43 5.75 -22.56 6.04
N LYS A 44 4.67 -21.77 6.13
CA LYS A 44 3.50 -22.08 6.98
C LYS A 44 2.41 -22.80 6.18
N ARG A 45 1.60 -23.62 6.87
CA ARG A 45 0.38 -24.22 6.29
C ARG A 45 -0.50 -23.11 5.71
N GLY A 46 -0.92 -23.27 4.45
CA GLY A 46 -1.74 -22.29 3.75
C GLY A 46 -0.96 -21.34 2.84
N ALA A 47 0.29 -21.64 2.48
CA ALA A 47 0.98 -21.01 1.36
C ALA A 47 0.09 -21.06 0.10
N THR A 48 -0.19 -19.90 -0.48
CA THR A 48 -1.16 -19.74 -1.57
C THR A 48 -0.47 -19.84 -2.93
N SER A 49 -1.19 -20.35 -3.93
CA SER A 49 -0.76 -20.34 -5.33
C SER A 49 -0.73 -18.90 -5.87
N GLN A 50 0.05 -18.68 -6.93
CA GLN A 50 0.33 -17.39 -7.59
C GLN A 50 -0.87 -16.60 -8.14
N ASN A 51 -2.11 -16.86 -7.71
CA ASN A 51 -3.26 -16.13 -8.21
C ASN A 51 -3.23 -14.68 -7.70
N THR A 52 -3.13 -13.75 -8.65
CA THR A 52 -3.17 -12.31 -8.40
C THR A 52 -4.58 -11.92 -7.97
N LEU A 53 -4.72 -11.19 -6.86
CA LEU A 53 -6.02 -10.71 -6.43
C LEU A 53 -6.52 -9.58 -7.35
N PRO A 54 -7.81 -9.54 -7.73
CA PRO A 54 -8.39 -8.45 -8.54
C PRO A 54 -8.20 -7.04 -7.93
N ILE A 55 -8.07 -6.94 -6.60
CA ILE A 55 -7.78 -5.66 -5.93
C ILE A 55 -6.39 -5.11 -6.30
N LEU A 56 -5.39 -5.97 -6.54
CA LEU A 56 -4.04 -5.54 -6.94
C LEU A 56 -4.07 -4.93 -8.34
N GLU A 57 -4.79 -5.55 -9.28
CA GLU A 57 -4.98 -5.03 -10.63
C GLU A 57 -5.72 -3.70 -10.62
N ARG A 58 -6.81 -3.59 -9.86
CA ARG A 58 -7.56 -2.32 -9.71
C ARG A 58 -6.70 -1.19 -9.15
N LEU A 59 -5.75 -1.49 -8.27
CA LEU A 59 -4.83 -0.51 -7.68
C LEU A 59 -3.62 -0.21 -8.57
N GLY A 60 -3.45 -0.88 -9.71
CA GLY A 60 -2.25 -0.78 -10.54
C GLY A 60 -0.99 -1.32 -9.85
N ILE A 61 -1.15 -2.20 -8.86
CA ILE A 61 -0.04 -2.76 -8.08
C ILE A 61 0.32 -4.12 -8.66
N SER A 62 1.50 -4.22 -9.25
CA SER A 62 2.08 -5.51 -9.63
C SER A 62 2.27 -6.40 -8.40
N ALA A 63 1.79 -7.64 -8.45
CA ALA A 63 1.95 -8.60 -7.34
C ALA A 63 3.42 -8.80 -6.92
N LYS A 64 4.34 -8.85 -7.89
CA LYS A 64 5.79 -9.01 -7.62
C LYS A 64 6.35 -7.81 -6.86
N TYR A 65 6.11 -6.60 -7.35
CA TYR A 65 6.60 -5.38 -6.70
C TYR A 65 5.90 -5.13 -5.37
N GLY A 66 4.59 -5.37 -5.31
CA GLY A 66 3.79 -5.32 -4.09
C GLY A 66 4.38 -6.20 -3.00
N LEU A 67 4.68 -7.48 -3.29
CA LEU A 67 5.30 -8.38 -2.31
C LEU A 67 6.71 -7.95 -1.92
N TYR A 68 7.52 -7.53 -2.88
CA TYR A 68 8.88 -7.03 -2.61
C TYR A 68 8.85 -5.85 -1.62
N TYR A 69 7.95 -4.89 -1.83
CA TYR A 69 7.81 -3.75 -0.93
C TYR A 69 7.17 -4.13 0.40
N ASN A 70 6.20 -5.05 0.44
CA ASN A 70 5.68 -5.55 1.73
C ASN A 70 6.79 -6.19 2.58
N TRP A 71 7.73 -6.91 1.96
CA TRP A 71 8.85 -7.51 2.68
C TRP A 71 9.91 -6.49 3.12
N ASN A 72 10.21 -5.53 2.24
CA ASN A 72 11.33 -4.61 2.41
C ASN A 72 10.90 -3.20 2.82
N PHE A 73 9.64 -3.01 3.24
CA PHE A 73 9.09 -1.69 3.50
C PHE A 73 9.94 -0.94 4.51
N GLU A 74 10.13 -1.50 5.71
CA GLU A 74 10.85 -0.85 6.80
C GLU A 74 12.36 -0.71 6.54
N SER A 75 12.93 -1.55 5.67
CA SER A 75 14.35 -1.45 5.30
C SER A 75 14.58 -0.36 4.24
N ARG A 76 13.66 -0.24 3.26
CA ARG A 76 13.76 0.69 2.12
C ARG A 76 13.16 2.07 2.42
N PHE A 77 12.05 2.10 3.14
CA PHE A 77 11.28 3.29 3.49
C PHE A 77 11.17 3.35 5.01
N LYS A 78 11.90 4.29 5.61
CA LYS A 78 11.92 4.43 7.07
C LYS A 78 10.70 5.17 7.62
N SER A 79 10.17 6.13 6.86
CA SER A 79 9.08 6.98 7.37
C SER A 79 8.18 7.56 6.29
N LEU A 80 8.70 7.83 5.08
CA LEU A 80 7.92 8.40 3.99
C LEU A 80 8.16 7.58 2.72
N MET A 81 7.12 7.43 1.92
CA MET A 81 7.10 6.74 0.63
C MET A 81 6.13 7.50 -0.29
N GLY A 82 6.49 7.65 -1.56
CA GLY A 82 5.72 8.40 -2.55
C GLY A 82 6.61 8.87 -3.69
N SER A 83 6.12 9.77 -4.55
CA SER A 83 7.01 10.44 -5.52
C SER A 83 8.08 11.25 -4.77
N ALA A 84 9.24 11.43 -5.38
CA ALA A 84 10.32 12.20 -4.76
C ALA A 84 9.87 13.62 -4.42
N GLU A 85 9.02 14.21 -5.26
CA GLU A 85 8.40 15.51 -5.09
C GLU A 85 7.47 15.52 -3.87
N ALA A 86 6.55 14.56 -3.78
CA ALA A 86 5.61 14.47 -2.65
C ALA A 86 6.35 14.24 -1.33
N VAL A 87 7.39 13.40 -1.32
CA VAL A 87 8.20 13.14 -0.13
C VAL A 87 8.98 14.38 0.30
N ARG A 88 9.50 15.19 -0.65
CA ARG A 88 10.13 16.48 -0.33
C ARG A 88 9.13 17.46 0.28
N GLN A 89 7.94 17.57 -0.31
CA GLN A 89 6.90 18.45 0.23
C GLN A 89 6.45 18.03 1.63
N ALA A 90 6.23 16.72 1.84
CA ALA A 90 5.92 16.18 3.15
C ALA A 90 7.04 16.42 4.17
N CYS A 91 8.31 16.33 3.76
CA CYS A 91 9.46 16.64 4.63
C CYS A 91 9.39 18.08 5.16
N ILE A 92 9.07 19.04 4.29
CA ILE A 92 8.93 20.45 4.65
C ILE A 92 7.74 20.64 5.61
N GLN A 93 6.58 20.06 5.29
CA GLN A 93 5.37 20.16 6.13
C GLN A 93 5.56 19.55 7.52
N LEU A 94 6.35 18.47 7.61
CA LEU A 94 6.71 17.82 8.87
C LEU A 94 7.87 18.50 9.60
N ASN A 95 8.34 19.65 9.09
CA ASN A 95 9.46 20.42 9.63
C ASN A 95 10.75 19.59 9.79
N LYS A 96 10.96 18.62 8.89
CA LYS A 96 12.15 17.78 8.82
C LYS A 96 13.15 18.38 7.84
N ARG A 97 14.44 18.28 8.16
CA ARG A 97 15.53 18.71 7.25
C ARG A 97 15.88 17.65 6.21
N TRP A 98 15.61 16.38 6.49
CA TRP A 98 15.97 15.26 5.62
C TRP A 98 15.10 14.02 5.86
N VAL A 99 15.04 13.13 4.87
CA VAL A 99 14.27 11.87 4.89
C VAL A 99 15.11 10.71 4.36
N HIS A 100 15.18 9.62 5.13
CA HIS A 100 15.74 8.35 4.68
C HIS A 100 14.94 7.75 3.53
N GLY A 101 15.63 7.22 2.52
CA GLY A 101 15.01 6.42 1.46
C GLY A 101 14.43 7.22 0.29
N ILE A 102 14.71 8.53 0.20
CA ILE A 102 14.27 9.35 -0.95
C ILE A 102 14.82 8.85 -2.30
N GLY A 103 15.99 8.18 -2.30
CA GLY A 103 16.51 7.48 -3.49
C GLY A 103 15.57 6.35 -3.94
N ASN A 104 15.13 5.51 -2.99
CA ASN A 104 14.20 4.40 -3.26
C ASN A 104 12.81 4.91 -3.72
N CYS A 105 12.45 6.16 -3.40
CA CYS A 105 11.20 6.78 -3.84
C CYS A 105 11.18 7.06 -5.35
N LYS A 106 12.35 7.33 -5.95
CA LYS A 106 12.47 7.50 -7.41
C LYS A 106 12.20 6.19 -8.14
N ASP A 107 12.75 5.08 -7.63
CA ASP A 107 12.58 3.75 -8.20
C ASP A 107 11.15 3.22 -8.01
N PHE A 108 10.52 3.55 -6.89
CA PHE A 108 9.12 3.19 -6.63
C PHE A 108 8.17 3.84 -7.65
N HIS A 109 8.35 5.14 -7.91
CA HIS A 109 7.45 5.87 -8.79
C HIS A 109 7.66 5.53 -10.28
N SER A 110 8.87 5.17 -10.69
CA SER A 110 9.15 4.71 -12.06
C SER A 110 8.68 3.28 -12.33
N ALA A 111 8.55 2.44 -11.30
CA ALA A 111 8.09 1.05 -11.39
C ALA A 111 6.56 0.89 -11.37
N THR A 112 5.81 1.96 -11.07
CA THR A 112 4.34 1.98 -11.16
C THR A 112 3.93 2.76 -12.40
N PRO A 113 3.70 2.11 -13.56
CA PRO A 113 3.08 2.77 -14.68
C PRO A 113 1.62 2.97 -14.28
N TYR A 114 1.18 4.23 -14.16
CA TYR A 114 -0.23 4.50 -14.40
C TYR A 114 -0.48 4.40 -15.90
#